data_AF-A0A520IPR5-F1
#
_entry.id   AF-A0A520IPR5-F1
#
_cell.length_a   1.000
_cell.length_b   1.000
_cell.length_c   1.000
_cell.angle_alpha   90.00
_cell.angle_beta   90.00
_cell.angle_gamma   90.00
#
_symmetry.space_group_name_H-M   'P 1'
#
loop_
_entity.id
_entity.type
_entity.pdbx_description
1 polymer ?
#
loop_
_entity_poly.entity_id
_entity_poly.type
_entity_poly.pdbx_seq_one_letter_code
_entity_poly.pdbx_strand_id
1 'polypeptide(L)'
;MPAPKLFPRQMRFDGGGEITTRAFYDAKGPRTIRLDSVSAATIGRVKIVALFALFAFIAAAVAVPWLLAIPFALFNKGVRKPARDGITRWLDGIVARGG
;
A
#
# COMPACT_ATOMS: atom_id res chain seq x y z
N MET A 1 -8.27 -51.07 2.98
CA MET A 1 -7.79 -49.79 3.55
C MET A 1 -7.46 -48.87 2.38
N PRO A 2 -8.15 -47.73 2.17
CA PRO A 2 -7.85 -46.84 1.05
C PRO A 2 -6.59 -46.00 1.34
N ALA A 3 -5.72 -45.85 0.34
CA ALA A 3 -4.41 -45.21 0.41
C ALA A 3 -4.46 -43.70 0.76
N PRO A 4 -3.43 -43.15 1.44
CA PRO A 4 -3.36 -41.72 1.74
C PRO A 4 -3.23 -40.90 0.44
N LYS A 5 -4.13 -39.94 0.24
CA LYS A 5 -4.11 -39.02 -0.91
C LYS A 5 -2.92 -38.07 -0.76
N LEU A 6 -1.83 -38.38 -1.45
CA LEU A 6 -0.55 -37.64 -1.46
C LEU A 6 -0.55 -36.35 -2.30
N PHE A 7 -1.68 -35.97 -2.90
CA PHE A 7 -1.75 -34.80 -3.78
C PHE A 7 -2.64 -33.71 -3.19
N PRO A 8 -2.16 -32.46 -3.08
CA PRO A 8 -2.99 -31.33 -2.66
C PRO A 8 -4.14 -31.15 -3.67
N ARG A 9 -5.39 -31.19 -3.17
CA ARG A 9 -6.62 -31.17 -4.01
C ARG A 9 -6.87 -29.85 -4.73
N GLN A 10 -6.22 -28.75 -4.32
CA GLN A 10 -6.41 -27.45 -4.94
C GLN A 10 -5.30 -26.50 -4.47
N MET A 11 -4.45 -26.02 -5.39
CA MET A 11 -3.66 -24.81 -5.14
C MET A 11 -4.61 -23.63 -5.37
N ARG A 12 -5.20 -23.11 -4.29
CA ARG A 12 -5.92 -21.84 -4.35
C ARG A 12 -4.89 -20.71 -4.51
N PHE A 13 -4.58 -20.37 -5.75
CA PHE A 13 -4.02 -19.06 -6.07
C PHE A 13 -5.17 -18.05 -5.96
N ASP A 14 -5.53 -17.65 -4.74
CA ASP A 14 -6.63 -16.70 -4.51
C ASP A 14 -6.31 -15.29 -5.04
N GLY A 15 -5.14 -15.09 -5.67
CA GLY A 15 -4.64 -13.81 -6.19
C GLY A 15 -4.44 -12.75 -5.11
N GLY A 16 -4.76 -13.09 -3.86
CA GLY A 16 -4.62 -12.26 -2.70
C GLY A 16 -3.17 -12.11 -2.26
N GLY A 17 -2.87 -10.98 -1.65
CA GLY A 17 -1.54 -10.67 -1.13
C GLY A 17 -1.62 -10.30 0.33
N GLU A 18 -0.50 -10.40 1.04
CA GLU A 18 -0.38 -9.85 2.39
C GLU A 18 0.52 -8.61 2.33
N ILE A 19 0.08 -7.53 2.95
CA ILE A 19 0.91 -6.33 3.14
C ILE A 19 1.08 -6.07 4.63
N THR A 20 2.32 -5.83 5.04
CA THR A 20 2.61 -5.36 6.39
C THR A 20 2.77 -3.85 6.36
N THR A 21 1.90 -3.15 7.10
CA THR A 21 1.98 -1.69 7.22
C THR A 21 3.08 -1.30 8.21
N ARG A 22 3.70 -0.14 8.01
CA ARG A 22 4.68 0.43 8.96
C ARG A 22 4.04 1.57 9.74
N ALA A 23 4.42 1.70 11.01
CA ALA A 23 3.96 2.78 11.89
C ALA A 23 4.25 4.19 11.35
N PHE A 24 5.19 4.35 10.41
CA PHE A 24 5.45 5.63 9.77
C PHE A 24 4.31 6.09 8.85
N TYR A 25 3.60 5.14 8.21
CA TYR A 25 2.58 5.42 7.19
C TYR A 25 1.15 5.09 7.65
N ASP A 26 0.99 4.19 8.61
CA ASP A 26 -0.29 3.78 9.19
C ASP A 26 -0.38 4.26 10.65
N ALA A 27 -1.51 4.84 11.04
CA ALA A 27 -1.78 5.26 12.41
C ALA A 27 -2.05 4.05 13.32
N LYS A 28 -2.60 2.97 12.77
CA LYS A 28 -2.89 1.70 13.46
C LYS A 28 -1.78 0.65 13.27
N GLY A 29 -0.70 0.99 12.56
CA GLY A 29 0.40 0.09 12.24
C GLY A 29 1.47 0.01 13.35
N PRO A 30 2.30 -1.05 13.37
CA PRO A 30 2.42 -2.07 12.33
C PRO A 30 1.38 -3.20 12.46
N ARG A 31 0.72 -3.55 11.34
CA ARG A 31 -0.23 -4.68 11.24
C ARG A 31 -0.15 -5.33 9.86
N THR A 32 -0.51 -6.60 9.77
CA THR A 32 -0.61 -7.33 8.49
C THR A 32 -2.04 -7.30 7.99
N ILE A 33 -2.23 -6.86 6.74
CA ILE A 33 -3.52 -6.80 6.06
C ILE A 33 -3.51 -7.84 4.94
N ARG A 34 -4.51 -8.73 4.96
CA ARG A 34 -4.82 -9.62 3.84
C ARG A 34 -5.59 -8.85 2.80
N LEU A 35 -5.14 -8.94 1.56
CA LEU A 35 -5.73 -8.33 0.39
C LEU A 35 -6.37 -9.42 -0.45
N ASP A 36 -7.59 -9.19 -0.91
CA ASP A 36 -8.17 -9.95 -2.01
C ASP A 36 -7.45 -9.61 -3.34
N SER A 37 -7.74 -10.37 -4.40
CA SER A 37 -7.11 -10.20 -5.72
C SER A 37 -7.41 -8.85 -6.40
N VAL A 38 -8.57 -8.25 -6.15
CA VAL A 38 -8.98 -6.93 -6.68
C VAL A 38 -8.24 -5.80 -5.96
N SER A 39 -8.13 -5.90 -4.65
CA SER A 39 -7.37 -5.00 -3.78
C SER A 39 -5.87 -5.08 -4.08
N ALA A 40 -5.34 -6.28 -4.32
CA ALA A 40 -3.96 -6.50 -4.74
C ALA A 40 -3.66 -5.84 -6.11
N ALA A 41 -4.55 -6.00 -7.10
CA ALA A 41 -4.43 -5.34 -8.39
C ALA A 41 -4.50 -3.81 -8.28
N THR A 42 -5.35 -3.29 -7.40
CA THR A 42 -5.49 -1.85 -7.15
C THR A 42 -4.20 -1.27 -6.57
N ILE A 43 -3.62 -1.93 -5.56
CA ILE A 43 -2.33 -1.53 -4.99
C ILE A 43 -1.22 -1.60 -6.04
N GLY A 44 -1.22 -2.60 -6.92
CA GLY A 44 -0.30 -2.67 -8.06
C GLY A 44 -0.38 -1.44 -8.95
N ARG A 45 -1.59 -1.02 -9.35
CA ARG A 45 -1.79 0.20 -10.15
C ARG A 45 -1.34 1.46 -9.40
N VAL A 46 -1.68 1.57 -8.12
CA VAL A 46 -1.27 2.70 -7.27
C VAL A 46 0.26 2.81 -7.21
N LYS A 47 1.00 1.69 -7.09
CA LYS A 47 2.47 1.70 -7.12
C LYS A 47 3.03 2.23 -8.43
N ILE A 48 2.47 1.81 -9.56
CA ILE A 48 2.90 2.27 -10.89
C ILE A 48 2.64 3.78 -11.02
N VAL A 49 1.43 4.23 -10.69
CA VAL A 49 1.07 5.66 -10.71
C VAL A 49 1.97 6.47 -9.79
N ALA A 50 2.26 5.98 -8.59
CA ALA A 50 3.17 6.63 -7.65
C ALA A 50 4.60 6.76 -8.20
N LEU A 51 5.08 5.75 -8.92
CA LEU A 51 6.39 5.79 -9.57
C LEU A 51 6.45 6.87 -10.65
N PHE A 52 5.46 6.93 -11.55
CA PHE A 52 5.38 7.97 -12.56
C PHE A 52 5.24 9.37 -11.94
N ALA A 53 4.42 9.51 -10.89
CA ALA A 53 4.28 10.76 -10.16
C ALA A 53 5.62 11.20 -9.53
N LEU A 54 6.41 10.26 -9.00
CA LEU A 54 7.74 10.56 -8.46
C LEU A 54 8.68 11.05 -9.57
N PHE A 55 8.72 10.40 -10.74
CA PHE A 55 9.53 10.87 -11.86
C PHE A 55 9.11 12.26 -12.35
N ALA A 56 7.81 12.49 -12.52
CA ALA A 56 7.27 13.79 -12.91
C ALA A 56 7.62 14.87 -11.88
N PHE A 57 7.55 14.53 -10.59
CA PHE A 57 7.94 15.42 -9.50
C PHE A 57 9.43 15.79 -9.55
N ILE A 58 10.31 14.81 -9.76
CA ILE A 58 11.75 15.05 -9.89
C ILE A 58 12.04 15.94 -11.10
N ALA A 59 11.42 15.66 -12.25
CA ALA A 59 11.57 16.48 -13.46
C ALA A 59 11.08 17.92 -13.23
N ALA A 60 9.93 18.09 -12.57
CA ALA A 60 9.41 19.41 -12.22
C ALA A 60 10.33 20.16 -11.23
N ALA A 61 10.93 19.45 -10.29
CA ALA A 61 11.85 20.02 -9.32
C ALA A 61 13.12 20.61 -9.95
N VAL A 62 13.53 20.15 -11.14
CA VAL A 62 14.64 20.74 -11.90
C VAL A 62 14.29 22.15 -12.38
N ALA A 63 13.08 22.34 -12.91
CA ALA A 63 12.61 23.66 -13.35
C ALA A 63 12.26 24.57 -12.16
N VAL A 64 11.85 23.98 -11.05
CA VAL A 64 11.25 24.68 -9.92
C VAL A 64 11.84 24.13 -8.61
N PRO A 65 13.02 24.62 -8.18
CA PRO A 65 13.78 24.03 -7.07
C PRO A 65 13.06 24.02 -5.72
N TRP A 66 12.13 24.96 -5.48
CA TRP A 66 11.36 25.01 -4.22
C TRP A 66 10.43 23.80 -4.04
N LEU A 67 10.10 23.05 -5.10
CA LEU A 67 9.36 21.79 -4.99
C LEU A 67 10.10 20.77 -4.13
N LEU A 68 11.44 20.82 -4.06
CA LEU A 68 12.22 19.96 -3.17
C LEU A 68 11.88 20.16 -1.69
N ALA A 69 11.25 21.26 -1.30
CA ALA A 69 10.78 21.47 0.07
C ALA A 69 9.61 20.54 0.45
N ILE A 70 8.86 20.01 -0.53
CA ILE A 70 7.68 19.15 -0.30
C ILE A 70 8.02 17.86 0.47
N PRO A 71 9.03 17.06 0.09
CA PRO A 71 9.42 15.89 0.88
C PRO A 71 9.87 16.28 2.30
N PHE A 72 10.55 17.41 2.49
CA PHE A 72 10.91 17.90 3.84
C PHE A 72 9.68 18.28 4.66
N ALA A 73 8.68 18.90 4.04
CA ALA A 73 7.39 19.19 4.69
C ALA A 73 6.65 17.91 5.11
N LEU A 74 6.74 16.83 4.34
CA LEU A 74 6.16 15.52 4.70
C LEU A 74 6.82 14.86 5.92
N PHE A 75 8.08 15.21 6.24
CA PHE A 75 8.72 14.77 7.49
C PHE A 75 8.18 15.49 8.72
N ASN A 76 7.60 16.69 8.56
CA ASN A 76 7.03 17.44 9.66
C ASN A 76 5.81 16.70 10.27
N LYS A 77 5.80 16.54 11.59
CA LYS A 77 4.72 15.87 12.33
C LYS A 77 3.35 16.51 12.08
N GLY A 78 3.29 17.82 11.81
CA GLY A 78 2.05 18.55 11.53
C GLY A 78 1.37 18.13 10.23
N VAL A 79 2.15 17.83 9.19
CA VAL A 79 1.64 17.38 7.87
C VAL A 79 1.53 15.85 7.84
N ARG A 80 2.43 15.17 8.52
CA ARG A 80 2.47 13.69 8.54
C ARG A 80 1.25 13.08 9.24
N LYS A 81 0.75 13.67 10.32
CA LYS A 81 -0.42 13.16 11.05
C LYS A 81 -1.67 13.05 10.16
N PRO A 82 -2.16 14.12 9.51
CA PRO A 82 -3.35 14.02 8.66
C PRO A 82 -3.11 13.12 7.44
N ALA A 83 -1.90 13.10 6.89
CA ALA A 83 -1.55 12.17 5.81
C ALA A 83 -1.64 10.70 6.27
N ARG A 84 -1.12 10.37 7.46
CA ARG A 84 -1.24 9.03 8.05
C ARG A 84 -2.68 8.66 8.34
N ASP A 85 -3.49 9.59 8.85
CA ASP A 85 -4.90 9.33 9.13
C ASP A 85 -5.70 9.06 7.84
N GLY A 86 -5.40 9.80 6.77
CA GLY A 86 -5.97 9.56 5.45
C GLY A 86 -5.60 8.18 4.89
N ILE A 87 -4.31 7.81 4.96
CA ILE A 87 -3.83 6.49 4.56
C ILE A 87 -4.50 5.39 5.40
N THR A 88 -4.63 5.60 6.70
CA THR A 88 -5.26 4.63 7.62
C THR A 88 -6.73 4.41 7.26
N ARG A 89 -7.49 5.47 6.98
CA ARG A 89 -8.89 5.36 6.53
C ARG A 89 -9.02 4.63 5.20
N TRP A 90 -8.11 4.90 4.26
CA TRP A 90 -8.09 4.20 2.98
C TRP A 90 -7.77 2.71 3.16
N LEU A 91 -6.77 2.36 4.00
CA LEU A 91 -6.44 0.98 4.35
C LEU A 91 -7.60 0.27 5.05
N ASP A 92 -8.26 0.93 6.01
CA ASP A 92 -9.46 0.38 6.67
C ASP A 92 -10.60 0.15 5.66
N GLY A 93 -10.73 1.01 4.66
CA GLY A 93 -11.68 0.83 3.56
C GLY A 93 -11.36 -0.35 2.65
N ILE A 94 -10.08 -0.71 2.48
CA ILE A 94 -9.68 -1.94 1.78
C ILE A 94 -10.01 -3.16 2.63
N VAL A 95 -9.67 -3.13 3.93
CA VAL A 95 -9.99 -4.21 4.87
C VAL A 95 -11.49 -4.47 4.92
N ALA A 96 -12.32 -3.43 4.95
CA ALA A 96 -13.77 -3.56 5.00
C ALA A 96 -14.40 -4.08 3.69
N ARG A 97 -13.70 -3.98 2.54
CA ARG A 97 -14.17 -4.48 1.25
C ARG A 97 -13.67 -5.90 0.94
N GLY A 98 -12.53 -6.29 1.49
CA GLY A 98 -11.85 -7.55 1.23
C GLY A 98 -11.91 -8.58 2.37
N GLY A 99 -12.69 -8.31 3.42
CA GLY A 99 -13.06 -9.27 4.47
C GLY A 99 -14.49 -9.76 4.29
#